data_AF-A0A940P2W2-F1
#
_entry.id   AF-A0A940P2W2-F1
#
_cell.length_a   1.000
_cell.length_b   1.000
_cell.length_c   1.000
_cell.angle_alpha   90.00
_cell.angle_beta   90.00
_cell.angle_gamma   90.00
#
_symmetry.space_group_name_H-M   'P 1'
#
loop_
_entity.id
_entity.type
_entity.pdbx_description
1 polymer ?
#
loop_
_entity_poly.entity_id
_entity_poly.type
_entity_poly.pdbx_seq_one_letter_code
_entity_poly.pdbx_strand_id
1 'polypeptide(L)'
;MNFAKKILSSTAALGMAAMCLGSAVLPAMANDGLMLGDVNNDGVVNASDAAKVLIAAASIGAGNESGLTEAQTICGDVNEDGILNASDAAQILIYAAYIGAGGTGSLNDFLHPSEKPTSAGLWSIEPIETTPGETVAIAVKVKGATKGVNSYIMKLSIDPRLVVVDAMGGDAFKSATFVTNKRDGYFAGTNYTNDQDMVAEDNSTVCFVTVKVPDNAAPGDRYILQFEDLSICDYAMNTYHADTQDGYVLIHESKQQS
;
A
#
# COMPACT_ATOMS: atom_id res chain seq x y z
N MET A 1 76.82 9.33 -22.83
CA MET A 1 76.06 8.52 -23.82
C MET A 1 74.60 8.96 -23.73
N ASN A 2 74.13 9.88 -24.59
CA ASN A 2 73.44 9.60 -25.87
C ASN A 2 72.10 8.86 -25.62
N PHE A 3 70.88 9.34 -25.91
CA PHE A 3 70.32 10.34 -26.85
C PHE A 3 68.94 10.83 -26.31
N ALA A 4 68.63 12.14 -26.32
CA ALA A 4 67.63 12.85 -27.18
C ALA A 4 66.14 12.51 -26.93
N LYS A 5 65.11 13.37 -27.05
CA LYS A 5 64.85 14.76 -27.51
C LYS A 5 63.36 15.02 -27.11
N LYS A 6 62.98 16.14 -26.47
CA LYS A 6 62.54 17.43 -27.05
C LYS A 6 61.03 17.67 -26.93
N ILE A 7 60.73 18.78 -26.25
CA ILE A 7 59.48 19.53 -26.05
C ILE A 7 58.73 19.83 -27.36
N LEU A 8 57.40 19.88 -27.34
CA LEU A 8 56.59 20.89 -28.08
C LEU A 8 55.12 20.93 -27.63
N SER A 9 54.72 22.08 -27.08
CA SER A 9 53.36 22.61 -27.02
C SER A 9 52.89 23.04 -28.40
N SER A 10 51.60 22.86 -28.76
CA SER A 10 50.85 23.86 -29.54
C SER A 10 49.37 23.49 -29.63
N THR A 11 48.56 24.50 -29.31
CA THR A 11 47.18 24.73 -29.73
C THR A 11 46.93 24.49 -31.22
N ALA A 12 45.77 23.91 -31.54
CA ALA A 12 45.03 24.17 -32.76
C ALA A 12 43.52 24.04 -32.45
N ALA A 13 42.86 25.18 -32.33
CA ALA A 13 41.42 25.28 -32.51
C ALA A 13 41.19 25.81 -33.94
N LEU A 14 40.31 25.17 -34.72
CA LEU A 14 39.36 25.80 -35.64
C LEU A 14 38.52 24.73 -36.34
N GLY A 15 37.19 24.93 -36.37
CA GLY A 15 36.30 24.22 -37.29
C GLY A 15 34.92 23.92 -36.71
N MET A 16 34.03 24.92 -36.66
CA MET A 16 32.59 24.71 -36.48
C MET A 16 32.04 23.79 -37.58
N ALA A 17 31.29 22.76 -37.17
CA ALA A 17 30.19 22.22 -37.95
C ALA A 17 29.00 22.07 -36.98
N ALA A 18 28.08 23.03 -37.02
CA ALA A 18 26.75 22.84 -36.49
C ALA A 18 26.01 21.93 -37.47
N MET A 19 25.51 20.76 -37.02
CA MET A 19 24.29 20.15 -37.55
C MET A 19 23.85 18.93 -36.73
N CYS A 20 22.55 18.93 -36.47
CA CYS A 20 21.70 17.84 -35.96
C CYS A 20 21.87 17.40 -34.50
N LEU A 21 20.93 17.89 -33.67
CA LEU A 21 20.35 17.13 -32.57
C LEU A 21 19.76 15.82 -33.14
N GLY A 22 20.59 14.78 -33.24
CA GLY A 22 20.12 13.41 -33.17
C GLY A 22 20.40 12.94 -31.77
N SER A 23 19.37 12.69 -30.97
CA SER A 23 19.52 11.97 -29.71
C SER A 23 20.44 10.78 -29.97
N ALA A 24 21.63 10.79 -29.37
CA ALA A 24 22.29 9.53 -29.09
C ALA A 24 21.34 8.83 -28.12
N VAL A 25 20.42 8.05 -28.68
CA VAL A 25 19.90 6.89 -27.99
C VAL A 25 21.15 6.16 -27.55
N LEU A 26 21.48 6.32 -26.26
CA LEU A 26 22.30 5.33 -25.58
C LEU A 26 21.74 3.99 -26.05
N PRO A 27 22.58 3.07 -26.56
CA PRO A 27 22.07 1.74 -26.84
C PRO A 27 21.39 1.30 -25.54
N ALA A 28 20.10 0.99 -25.63
CA ALA A 28 19.40 0.34 -24.53
C ALA A 28 20.30 -0.82 -24.14
N MET A 29 20.93 -0.71 -22.97
CA MET A 29 21.72 -1.79 -22.41
C MET A 29 20.78 -2.98 -22.44
N ALA A 30 21.16 -4.01 -23.20
CA ALA A 30 20.36 -5.22 -23.31
C ALA A 30 20.00 -5.62 -21.89
N ASN A 31 18.70 -5.74 -21.61
CA ASN A 31 18.21 -6.41 -20.42
C ASN A 31 18.69 -7.86 -20.56
N ASP A 32 19.92 -8.13 -20.14
CA ASP A 32 20.37 -9.49 -19.84
C ASP A 32 19.41 -9.93 -18.74
N GLY A 33 18.36 -10.65 -19.14
CA GLY A 33 17.24 -11.07 -18.29
C GLY A 33 17.66 -12.10 -17.26
N LEU A 34 18.71 -11.80 -16.49
CA LEU A 34 19.14 -12.54 -15.33
C LEU A 34 18.06 -12.40 -14.27
N MET A 35 17.52 -13.55 -13.87
CA MET A 35 16.58 -13.64 -12.77
C MET A 35 17.34 -13.45 -11.45
N LEU A 36 16.75 -12.71 -10.49
CA LEU A 36 17.33 -12.55 -9.16
C LEU A 36 17.58 -13.93 -8.54
N GLY A 37 18.80 -14.16 -8.03
CA GLY A 37 19.26 -15.46 -7.51
C GLY A 37 19.72 -16.48 -8.56
N ASP A 38 19.51 -16.26 -9.86
CA ASP A 38 20.03 -17.10 -10.96
C ASP A 38 21.40 -16.59 -11.42
N VAL A 39 22.40 -16.80 -10.58
CA VAL A 39 23.76 -16.30 -10.79
C VAL A 39 24.44 -17.03 -11.94
N ASN A 40 24.03 -18.27 -12.24
CA ASN A 40 24.62 -19.05 -13.30
C ASN A 40 23.97 -18.80 -14.69
N ASN A 41 22.80 -18.14 -14.73
CA ASN A 41 21.99 -17.84 -15.91
C ASN A 41 21.50 -19.09 -16.66
N ASP A 42 21.07 -20.13 -15.93
CA ASP A 42 20.47 -21.35 -16.48
C ASP A 42 18.93 -21.32 -16.47
N GLY A 43 18.35 -20.24 -15.94
CA GLY A 43 16.91 -20.04 -15.83
C GLY A 43 16.29 -20.65 -14.57
N VAL A 44 17.07 -21.24 -13.66
CA VAL A 44 16.57 -21.96 -12.48
C VAL A 44 17.38 -21.60 -11.24
N VAL A 45 16.78 -20.88 -10.29
CA VAL A 45 17.40 -20.61 -8.99
C VAL A 45 17.52 -21.90 -8.17
N ASN A 46 18.73 -22.39 -7.96
CA ASN A 46 18.99 -23.62 -7.21
C ASN A 46 20.33 -23.60 -6.43
N ALA A 47 20.71 -24.74 -5.86
CA ALA A 47 21.94 -24.85 -5.07
C ALA A 47 23.23 -24.55 -5.86
N SER A 48 23.20 -24.65 -7.19
CA SER A 48 24.32 -24.29 -8.07
C SER A 48 24.59 -22.79 -8.07
N ASP A 49 23.56 -21.96 -7.97
CA ASP A 49 23.69 -20.50 -7.87
C ASP A 49 24.28 -20.10 -6.52
N ALA A 50 23.76 -20.69 -5.44
CA ALA A 50 24.33 -20.50 -4.11
C ALA A 50 25.80 -20.92 -4.04
N ALA A 51 26.18 -22.02 -4.69
CA ALA A 51 27.57 -22.45 -4.77
C ALA A 51 28.45 -21.42 -5.51
N LYS A 52 27.96 -20.81 -6.59
CA LYS A 52 28.68 -19.72 -7.28
C LYS A 52 28.85 -18.50 -6.39
N VAL A 53 27.81 -18.10 -5.65
CA VAL A 53 27.90 -17.00 -4.67
C VAL A 53 28.94 -17.31 -3.59
N LEU A 54 28.99 -18.54 -3.05
CA LEU A 54 29.99 -18.91 -2.05
C LEU A 54 31.42 -18.87 -2.60
N ILE A 55 31.65 -19.29 -3.85
CA ILE A 55 32.96 -19.21 -4.50
C ILE A 55 33.38 -17.75 -4.67
N ALA A 56 32.45 -16.88 -5.10
CA ALA A 56 32.69 -15.45 -5.25
C ALA A 56 32.97 -14.78 -3.90
N ALA A 57 32.15 -15.05 -2.88
CA ALA A 57 32.32 -14.54 -1.53
C ALA A 57 33.66 -14.97 -0.90
N ALA A 58 34.07 -16.23 -1.11
CA ALA A 58 35.38 -16.71 -0.65
C ALA A 58 36.54 -15.98 -1.36
N SER A 59 36.40 -15.71 -2.65
CA SER A 59 37.41 -14.96 -3.43
C SER A 59 37.53 -13.52 -2.94
N ILE A 60 36.39 -12.84 -2.72
CA ILE A 60 36.32 -11.49 -2.12
C ILE A 60 36.96 -11.50 -0.73
N GLY A 61 36.60 -12.45 0.13
CA GLY A 61 37.15 -12.58 1.49
C GLY A 61 38.66 -12.84 1.53
N ALA A 62 39.21 -13.46 0.48
CA ALA A 62 40.65 -13.64 0.29
C ALA A 62 41.35 -12.42 -0.34
N GLY A 63 40.62 -11.34 -0.64
CA GLY A 63 41.14 -10.12 -1.25
C GLY A 63 41.31 -10.19 -2.78
N ASN A 64 40.65 -11.15 -3.43
CA ASN A 64 40.66 -11.29 -4.90
C ASN A 64 39.34 -10.76 -5.50
N GLU A 65 39.32 -10.63 -6.82
CA GLU A 65 38.07 -10.35 -7.56
C GLU A 65 37.07 -11.50 -7.40
N SER A 66 35.77 -11.19 -7.44
CA SER A 66 34.68 -12.16 -7.26
C SER A 66 34.63 -13.23 -8.36
N GLY A 67 35.16 -12.92 -9.54
CA GLY A 67 35.05 -13.76 -10.74
C GLY A 67 33.66 -13.76 -11.38
N LEU A 68 32.74 -12.91 -10.92
CA LEU A 68 31.41 -12.70 -11.49
C LEU A 68 31.36 -11.42 -12.32
N THR A 69 30.45 -11.36 -13.29
CA THR A 69 30.11 -10.09 -13.95
C THR A 69 29.38 -9.16 -12.98
N GLU A 70 29.30 -7.87 -13.31
CA GLU A 70 28.52 -6.91 -12.53
C GLU A 70 27.05 -7.33 -12.43
N ALA A 71 26.44 -7.77 -13.54
CA ALA A 71 25.07 -8.26 -13.56
C ALA A 71 24.89 -9.52 -12.67
N GLN A 72 25.84 -10.47 -12.70
CA GLN A 72 25.81 -11.64 -11.82
C GLN A 72 26.04 -11.29 -10.34
N THR A 73 26.82 -10.25 -10.07
CA THR A 73 27.03 -9.74 -8.72
C THR A 73 25.73 -9.13 -8.17
N ILE A 74 25.02 -8.35 -8.98
CA ILE A 74 23.70 -7.80 -8.65
C ILE A 74 22.68 -8.92 -8.45
N CYS A 75 22.63 -9.92 -9.33
CA CYS A 75 21.70 -11.05 -9.19
C CYS A 75 22.02 -11.94 -7.98
N GLY A 76 23.29 -11.99 -7.58
CA GLY A 76 23.75 -12.78 -6.44
C GLY A 76 23.58 -12.09 -5.10
N ASP A 77 23.49 -10.77 -5.06
CA ASP A 77 23.21 -9.96 -3.86
C ASP A 77 21.69 -9.91 -3.62
N VAL A 78 21.15 -11.04 -3.16
CA VAL A 78 19.69 -11.25 -3.12
C VAL A 78 18.98 -10.54 -1.97
N ASN A 79 19.73 -10.05 -0.97
CA ASN A 79 19.19 -9.29 0.15
C ASN A 79 19.32 -7.76 -0.04
N GLU A 80 19.95 -7.33 -1.13
CA GLU A 80 20.19 -5.93 -1.53
C GLU A 80 20.98 -5.09 -0.50
N ASP A 81 21.86 -5.72 0.30
CA ASP A 81 22.72 -5.02 1.27
C ASP A 81 23.99 -4.43 0.64
N GLY A 82 24.23 -4.71 -0.65
CA GLY A 82 25.38 -4.23 -1.41
C GLY A 82 26.64 -5.08 -1.23
N ILE A 83 26.56 -6.20 -0.50
CA ILE A 83 27.69 -7.05 -0.13
C ILE A 83 27.40 -8.51 -0.50
N LEU A 84 27.94 -8.95 -1.65
CA LEU A 84 27.87 -10.36 -2.05
C LEU A 84 28.64 -11.28 -1.08
N ASN A 85 27.92 -12.04 -0.25
CA ASN A 85 28.50 -12.88 0.79
C ASN A 85 27.71 -14.20 1.04
N ALA A 86 28.07 -14.91 2.12
CA ALA A 86 27.47 -16.21 2.43
C ALA A 86 25.98 -16.13 2.87
N SER A 87 25.52 -14.96 3.34
CA SER A 87 24.11 -14.69 3.64
C SER A 87 23.24 -14.83 2.40
N ASP A 88 23.71 -14.28 1.27
CA ASP A 88 22.99 -14.34 0.00
C ASP A 88 22.89 -15.78 -0.53
N ALA A 89 24.00 -16.52 -0.45
CA ALA A 89 24.01 -17.94 -0.78
C ALA A 89 23.03 -18.76 0.10
N ALA A 90 22.95 -18.44 1.40
CA ALA A 90 22.01 -19.11 2.30
C ALA A 90 20.56 -18.82 1.92
N GLN A 91 20.24 -17.57 1.56
CA GLN A 91 18.90 -17.18 1.12
C GLN A 91 18.50 -17.85 -0.19
N ILE A 92 19.42 -17.96 -1.16
CA ILE A 92 19.22 -18.73 -2.40
C ILE A 92 18.93 -20.21 -2.08
N LEU A 93 19.66 -20.83 -1.14
CA LEU A 93 19.41 -22.23 -0.74
C LEU A 93 18.05 -22.42 -0.08
N ILE A 94 17.64 -21.49 0.79
CA ILE A 94 16.34 -21.54 1.46
C ILE A 94 15.22 -21.42 0.42
N TYR A 95 15.34 -20.50 -0.53
CA TYR A 95 14.37 -20.36 -1.62
C TYR A 95 14.35 -21.59 -2.56
N ALA A 96 15.50 -22.14 -2.91
CA ALA A 96 15.57 -23.37 -3.72
C ALA A 96 14.85 -24.53 -3.03
N ALA A 97 14.94 -24.64 -1.70
CA ALA A 97 14.18 -25.62 -0.93
C ALA A 97 12.67 -25.34 -0.95
N TYR A 98 12.25 -24.06 -0.88
CA TYR A 98 10.84 -23.67 -1.03
C TYR A 98 10.26 -24.08 -2.38
N ILE A 99 10.96 -23.80 -3.49
CA ILE A 99 10.53 -24.24 -4.83
C ILE A 99 10.53 -25.78 -4.93
N GLY A 100 11.55 -26.46 -4.40
CA GLY A 100 11.62 -27.92 -4.36
C GLY A 100 10.49 -28.58 -3.56
N ALA A 101 9.92 -27.88 -2.59
CA ALA A 101 8.75 -28.30 -1.83
C ALA A 101 7.40 -27.99 -2.52
N GLY A 102 7.42 -27.43 -3.73
CA GLY A 102 6.22 -27.07 -4.51
C GLY A 102 5.80 -25.60 -4.38
N GLY A 103 6.67 -24.73 -3.86
CA GLY A 103 6.48 -23.28 -3.89
C GLY A 103 6.39 -22.72 -5.30
N THR A 104 5.67 -21.60 -5.47
CA THR A 104 5.39 -21.00 -6.80
C THR A 104 5.63 -19.49 -6.88
N GLY A 105 6.04 -18.84 -5.79
CA GLY A 105 6.40 -17.40 -5.76
C GLY A 105 7.81 -17.13 -6.29
N SER A 106 8.11 -15.87 -6.61
CA SER A 106 9.46 -15.44 -7.02
C SER A 106 10.41 -15.33 -5.81
N LEU A 107 11.73 -15.31 -6.06
CA LEU A 107 12.73 -15.11 -4.98
C LEU A 107 12.52 -13.76 -4.29
N ASN A 108 12.25 -12.70 -5.06
CA ASN A 108 11.98 -11.38 -4.51
C ASN A 108 10.77 -11.39 -3.57
N ASP A 109 9.65 -12.05 -3.97
CA ASP A 109 8.48 -12.19 -3.09
C ASP A 109 8.76 -13.06 -1.86
N PHE A 110 9.71 -13.98 -1.96
CA PHE A 110 10.08 -14.88 -0.87
C PHE A 110 10.94 -14.16 0.18
N LEU A 111 11.90 -13.35 -0.24
CA LEU A 111 12.80 -12.59 0.63
C LEU A 111 12.17 -11.29 1.14
N HIS A 112 11.37 -10.67 0.28
CA HIS A 112 10.52 -9.54 0.61
C HIS A 112 9.07 -10.01 0.45
N PRO A 113 8.55 -10.83 1.39
CA PRO A 113 7.13 -11.08 1.42
C PRO A 113 6.47 -9.73 1.48
N SER A 114 5.82 -9.32 0.38
CA SER A 114 5.07 -8.08 0.36
C SER A 114 4.14 -8.18 1.57
N GLU A 115 4.27 -7.28 2.54
CA GLU A 115 3.10 -6.97 3.34
C GLU A 115 2.09 -6.51 2.30
N LYS A 116 1.13 -7.38 1.94
CA LYS A 116 0.04 -6.99 1.05
C LYS A 116 -0.42 -5.62 1.56
N PRO A 117 -0.49 -4.57 0.73
CA PRO A 117 -0.82 -3.23 1.22
C PRO A 117 -2.05 -3.35 2.10
N THR A 118 -1.86 -3.16 3.40
CA THR A 118 -2.94 -3.33 4.36
C THR A 118 -3.71 -2.02 4.39
N SER A 119 -5.03 -2.11 4.19
CA SER A 119 -5.93 -0.95 4.17
C SER A 119 -6.93 -1.05 5.30
N ALA A 120 -7.30 0.07 5.91
CA ALA A 120 -8.42 0.12 6.86
C ALA A 120 -9.79 -0.08 6.18
N GLY A 121 -9.80 -0.32 4.86
CA GLY A 121 -10.97 -0.50 4.02
C GLY A 121 -11.51 0.82 3.47
N LEU A 122 -12.55 0.72 2.64
CA LEU A 122 -13.39 1.85 2.24
C LEU A 122 -14.50 2.04 3.27
N TRP A 123 -14.51 3.20 3.92
CA TRP A 123 -15.58 3.61 4.83
C TRP A 123 -16.63 4.38 4.04
N SER A 124 -17.86 3.86 3.97
CA SER A 124 -18.86 4.40 3.06
C SER A 124 -20.23 4.58 3.68
N ILE A 125 -20.95 5.57 3.15
CA ILE A 125 -22.38 5.78 3.39
C ILE A 125 -23.09 5.52 2.07
N GLU A 126 -23.87 4.45 2.01
CA GLU A 126 -24.69 4.17 0.83
C GLU A 126 -25.87 5.16 0.75
N PRO A 127 -26.32 5.55 -0.45
CA PRO A 127 -27.53 6.36 -0.59
C PRO A 127 -28.74 5.71 0.05
N ILE A 128 -29.55 6.50 0.77
CA ILE A 128 -30.75 6.03 1.46
C ILE A 128 -31.97 6.70 0.85
N GLU A 129 -32.93 5.90 0.43
CA GLU A 129 -34.23 6.38 -0.04
C GLU A 129 -35.24 6.34 1.10
N THR A 130 -36.00 7.41 1.28
CA THR A 130 -37.00 7.55 2.36
C THR A 130 -38.09 8.56 1.98
N THR A 131 -39.11 8.70 2.82
CA THR A 131 -40.21 9.66 2.62
C THR A 131 -40.13 10.84 3.60
N PRO A 132 -40.82 11.97 3.33
CA PRO A 132 -40.84 13.11 4.25
C PRO A 132 -41.31 12.71 5.65
N GLY A 133 -40.62 13.22 6.67
CA GLY A 133 -40.95 12.93 8.07
C GLY A 133 -40.55 11.55 8.58
N GLU A 134 -39.92 10.69 7.79
CA GLU A 134 -39.39 9.43 8.33
C GLU A 134 -38.16 9.65 9.22
N THR A 135 -38.00 8.74 10.19
CA THR A 135 -36.77 8.62 10.98
C THR A 135 -36.01 7.42 10.44
N VAL A 136 -34.80 7.65 9.94
CA VAL A 136 -33.99 6.62 9.28
C VAL A 136 -32.63 6.46 9.94
N ALA A 137 -32.15 5.22 10.02
CA ALA A 137 -30.81 4.89 10.50
C ALA A 137 -29.85 4.83 9.32
N ILE A 138 -28.82 5.67 9.34
CA ILE A 138 -27.78 5.74 8.33
C ILE A 138 -26.61 4.89 8.78
N ALA A 139 -26.29 3.83 8.03
CA ALA A 139 -25.16 2.97 8.32
C ALA A 139 -23.87 3.52 7.68
N VAL A 140 -22.83 3.67 8.49
CA VAL A 140 -21.45 3.81 8.01
C VAL A 140 -20.86 2.41 7.94
N LYS A 141 -20.52 1.94 6.75
CA LYS A 141 -20.00 0.58 6.52
C LYS A 141 -18.53 0.60 6.17
N VAL A 142 -17.86 -0.54 6.34
CA VAL A 142 -16.48 -0.75 5.91
C VAL A 142 -16.40 -1.93 4.93
N LYS A 143 -15.67 -1.77 3.83
CA LYS A 143 -15.44 -2.82 2.82
C LYS A 143 -13.95 -2.99 2.52
N GLY A 144 -13.51 -4.22 2.30
CA GLY A 144 -12.14 -4.53 1.88
C GLY A 144 -11.05 -4.20 2.91
N ALA A 145 -11.39 -4.19 4.20
CA ALA A 145 -10.39 -3.99 5.26
C ALA A 145 -9.43 -5.18 5.36
N THR A 146 -8.13 -4.88 5.38
CA THR A 146 -7.04 -5.86 5.54
C THR A 146 -6.04 -5.44 6.62
N LYS A 147 -6.07 -4.17 7.03
CA LYS A 147 -5.35 -3.63 8.19
C LYS A 147 -6.28 -3.63 9.40
N GLY A 148 -5.77 -4.09 10.54
CA GLY A 148 -6.52 -4.00 11.79
C GLY A 148 -6.63 -2.56 12.28
N VAL A 149 -7.68 -2.25 13.02
CA VAL A 149 -7.95 -0.94 13.64
C VAL A 149 -8.07 -1.13 15.14
N ASN A 150 -7.39 -0.30 15.93
CA ASN A 150 -7.60 -0.26 17.38
C ASN A 150 -8.61 0.81 17.77
N SER A 151 -8.46 2.01 17.23
CA SER A 151 -9.37 3.13 17.48
C SER A 151 -9.55 4.02 16.26
N TYR A 152 -10.63 4.78 16.25
CA TYR A 152 -10.91 5.76 15.21
C TYR A 152 -11.65 6.97 15.78
N ILE A 153 -11.43 8.11 15.14
CA ILE A 153 -12.25 9.31 15.29
C ILE A 153 -12.69 9.71 13.88
N MET A 154 -14.00 9.83 13.71
CA MET A 154 -14.65 10.18 12.46
C MET A 154 -15.48 11.45 12.68
N LYS A 155 -15.35 12.39 11.75
CA LYS A 155 -16.20 13.58 11.68
C LYS A 155 -17.06 13.52 10.43
N LEU A 156 -18.38 13.57 10.61
CA LEU A 156 -19.33 13.66 9.51
C LEU A 156 -19.97 15.05 9.47
N SER A 157 -19.94 15.68 8.29
CA SER A 157 -20.86 16.77 7.96
C SER A 157 -22.20 16.17 7.60
N ILE A 158 -23.21 16.43 8.41
CA ILE A 158 -24.59 16.00 8.14
C ILE A 158 -25.37 17.24 7.74
N ASP A 159 -26.11 17.16 6.62
CA ASP A 159 -26.93 18.26 6.15
C ASP A 159 -27.75 18.86 7.32
N PRO A 160 -27.62 20.17 7.60
CA PRO A 160 -28.20 20.78 8.80
C PRO A 160 -29.73 20.78 8.82
N ARG A 161 -30.38 20.43 7.69
CA ARG A 161 -31.83 20.25 7.62
C ARG A 161 -32.27 18.90 8.22
N LEU A 162 -31.38 17.92 8.33
CA LEU A 162 -31.64 16.67 9.03
C LEU A 162 -31.43 16.86 10.53
N VAL A 163 -32.32 16.28 11.35
CA VAL A 163 -32.17 16.31 12.81
C VAL A 163 -31.56 14.98 13.26
N VAL A 164 -30.32 15.01 13.76
CA VAL A 164 -29.68 13.82 14.35
C VAL A 164 -30.34 13.49 15.68
N VAL A 165 -31.07 12.37 15.73
CA VAL A 165 -31.82 11.96 16.93
C VAL A 165 -30.98 11.05 17.81
N ASP A 166 -30.22 10.13 17.22
CA ASP A 166 -29.43 9.13 17.93
C ASP A 166 -28.20 8.69 17.14
N ALA A 167 -27.24 8.05 17.81
CA ALA A 167 -26.12 7.41 17.17
C ALA A 167 -25.59 6.25 18.03
N MET A 168 -25.37 5.10 17.41
CA MET A 168 -24.94 3.87 18.08
C MET A 168 -23.83 3.16 17.30
N GLY A 169 -22.96 2.45 18.01
CA GLY A 169 -21.94 1.62 17.38
C GLY A 169 -22.56 0.44 16.62
N GLY A 170 -21.86 -0.03 15.59
CA GLY A 170 -22.23 -1.22 14.82
C GLY A 170 -21.42 -2.46 15.23
N ASP A 171 -21.30 -3.40 14.29
CA ASP A 171 -20.68 -4.71 14.49
C ASP A 171 -19.27 -4.87 13.90
N ALA A 172 -18.77 -3.87 13.15
CA ALA A 172 -17.45 -3.91 12.51
C ALA A 172 -16.31 -4.13 13.49
N PHE A 173 -16.44 -3.60 14.71
CA PHE A 173 -15.46 -3.72 15.79
C PHE A 173 -16.16 -4.23 17.05
N LYS A 174 -16.20 -5.57 17.21
CA LYS A 174 -16.88 -6.24 18.32
C LYS A 174 -16.32 -5.75 19.66
N SER A 175 -17.21 -5.45 20.62
CA SER A 175 -16.87 -4.96 21.95
C SER A 175 -16.15 -3.59 21.99
N ALA A 176 -16.15 -2.83 20.88
CA ALA A 176 -15.66 -1.47 20.89
C ALA A 176 -16.53 -0.57 21.76
N THR A 177 -15.90 0.29 22.56
CA THR A 177 -16.61 1.42 23.17
C THR A 177 -16.88 2.44 22.09
N PHE A 178 -18.14 2.85 21.94
CA PHE A 178 -18.56 3.87 20.99
C PHE A 178 -19.02 5.13 21.73
N VAL A 179 -18.45 6.27 21.39
CA VAL A 179 -18.79 7.57 21.97
C VAL A 179 -19.08 8.58 20.87
N THR A 180 -19.99 9.51 21.13
CA THR A 180 -20.41 10.49 20.13
C THR A 180 -20.52 11.88 20.73
N ASN A 181 -20.22 12.87 19.90
CA ASN A 181 -20.72 14.22 20.05
C ASN A 181 -21.60 14.52 18.83
N LYS A 182 -22.84 14.04 18.89
CA LYS A 182 -23.81 14.15 17.80
C LYS A 182 -24.15 15.60 17.41
N ARG A 183 -23.92 16.57 18.30
CA ARG A 183 -24.12 17.99 18.01
C ARG A 183 -23.11 18.50 16.98
N ASP A 184 -21.87 18.04 17.10
CA ASP A 184 -20.74 18.54 16.30
C ASP A 184 -20.27 17.50 15.25
N GLY A 185 -21.01 16.40 15.08
CA GLY A 185 -20.77 15.39 14.05
C GLY A 185 -19.60 14.44 14.33
N TYR A 186 -19.11 14.35 15.58
CA TYR A 186 -18.00 13.47 15.94
C TYR A 186 -18.48 12.11 16.46
N PHE A 187 -17.87 11.05 15.95
CA PHE A 187 -18.10 9.67 16.33
C PHE A 187 -16.74 8.99 16.54
N ALA A 188 -16.56 8.30 17.66
CA ALA A 188 -15.30 7.64 17.96
C ALA A 188 -15.55 6.23 18.52
N GLY A 189 -14.64 5.32 18.17
CA GLY A 189 -14.66 3.94 18.63
C GLY A 189 -13.27 3.51 19.10
N THR A 190 -13.22 2.69 20.14
CA THR A 190 -11.96 2.09 20.63
C THR A 190 -12.17 0.66 21.08
N ASN A 191 -11.24 -0.22 20.72
CA ASN A 191 -11.20 -1.61 21.17
C ASN A 191 -10.53 -1.68 22.55
N TYR A 192 -11.33 -1.74 23.61
CA TYR A 192 -10.84 -1.66 25.00
C TYR A 192 -10.45 -3.01 25.60
N THR A 193 -11.03 -4.12 25.13
CA THR A 193 -11.05 -5.34 25.94
C THR A 193 -9.79 -6.18 25.86
N ASN A 194 -9.00 -6.10 24.78
CA ASN A 194 -7.94 -7.08 24.52
C ASN A 194 -6.60 -6.51 24.03
N ASP A 195 -6.39 -5.18 23.97
CA ASP A 195 -5.12 -4.61 23.50
C ASP A 195 -4.69 -5.13 22.10
N GLN A 196 -5.64 -5.27 21.18
CA GLN A 196 -5.39 -5.78 19.82
C GLN A 196 -6.08 -4.94 18.76
N ASP A 197 -5.47 -4.90 17.57
CA ASP A 197 -6.10 -4.40 16.36
C ASP A 197 -7.16 -5.38 15.86
N MET A 198 -8.26 -4.85 15.33
CA MET A 198 -9.33 -5.66 14.74
C MET A 198 -9.49 -5.33 13.27
N VAL A 199 -9.37 -6.34 12.41
CA VAL A 199 -9.74 -6.21 11.00
C VAL A 199 -11.26 -6.35 10.92
N ALA A 200 -11.94 -5.32 10.39
CA ALA A 200 -13.38 -5.37 10.23
C ALA A 200 -13.79 -6.44 9.21
N GLU A 201 -14.88 -7.15 9.49
CA GLU A 201 -15.47 -8.08 8.51
C GLU A 201 -15.99 -7.29 7.30
N ASP A 202 -15.91 -7.86 6.10
CA ASP A 202 -16.32 -7.16 4.88
C ASP A 202 -17.80 -6.78 4.93
N ASN A 203 -18.12 -5.54 4.55
CA ASN A 203 -19.45 -4.96 4.56
C ASN A 203 -20.12 -4.88 5.95
N SER A 204 -19.35 -4.99 7.03
CA SER A 204 -19.82 -4.73 8.40
C SER A 204 -20.06 -3.25 8.67
N THR A 205 -20.81 -2.95 9.73
CA THR A 205 -21.24 -1.59 10.07
C THR A 205 -20.37 -1.03 11.20
N VAL A 206 -19.76 0.13 10.99
CA VAL A 206 -19.00 0.86 12.01
C VAL A 206 -19.94 1.50 13.03
N CYS A 207 -20.94 2.23 12.56
CA CYS A 207 -21.95 2.86 13.40
C CYS A 207 -23.22 3.17 12.60
N PHE A 208 -24.30 3.40 13.33
CA PHE A 208 -25.54 3.95 12.83
C PHE A 208 -25.72 5.38 13.33
N VAL A 209 -26.06 6.30 12.42
CA VAL A 209 -26.49 7.66 12.75
C VAL A 209 -27.96 7.78 12.39
N THR A 210 -28.82 7.95 13.38
CA THR A 210 -30.26 8.04 13.17
C THR A 210 -30.65 9.50 13.00
N VAL A 211 -31.33 9.80 11.89
CA VAL A 211 -31.79 11.15 11.54
C VAL A 211 -33.29 11.19 11.32
N LYS A 212 -33.92 12.30 11.68
CA LYS A 212 -35.30 12.63 11.31
C LYS A 212 -35.28 13.55 10.09
N VAL A 213 -35.97 13.12 9.04
CA VAL A 213 -36.21 13.88 7.82
C VAL A 213 -37.25 14.97 8.09
N PRO A 214 -37.12 16.18 7.52
CA PRO A 214 -38.15 17.21 7.62
C PRO A 214 -39.50 16.72 7.09
N ASP A 215 -40.59 17.04 7.79
CA ASP A 215 -41.95 16.68 7.35
C ASP A 215 -42.35 17.42 6.06
N ASN A 216 -41.69 18.54 5.76
CA ASN A 216 -41.92 19.37 4.56
C ASN A 216 -40.95 19.07 3.41
N ALA A 217 -40.17 18.00 3.48
CA ALA A 217 -39.27 17.61 2.41
C ALA A 217 -40.05 17.28 1.12
N ALA A 218 -39.50 17.62 -0.04
CA ALA A 218 -40.11 17.35 -1.32
C ALA A 218 -39.47 16.12 -2.01
N PRO A 219 -40.22 15.31 -2.77
CA PRO A 219 -39.63 14.28 -3.62
C PRO A 219 -38.52 14.84 -4.51
N GLY A 220 -37.37 14.16 -4.52
CA GLY A 220 -36.16 14.59 -5.20
C GLY A 220 -35.20 15.42 -4.33
N ASP A 221 -35.60 15.86 -3.13
CA ASP A 221 -34.68 16.50 -2.19
C ASP A 221 -33.54 15.55 -1.82
N ARG A 222 -32.33 16.09 -1.79
CA ARG A 222 -31.12 15.40 -1.37
C ARG A 222 -30.52 16.09 -0.15
N TYR A 223 -30.19 15.30 0.86
CA TYR A 223 -29.51 15.72 2.07
C TYR A 223 -28.16 15.02 2.13
N ILE A 224 -27.07 15.79 2.07
CA ILE A 224 -25.73 15.24 1.91
C ILE A 224 -25.13 14.83 3.27
N LEU A 225 -24.38 13.73 3.27
CA LEU A 225 -23.54 13.31 4.38
C LEU A 225 -22.11 13.13 3.89
N GLN A 226 -21.17 13.86 4.48
CA GLN A 226 -19.78 13.89 4.04
C GLN A 226 -18.82 13.50 5.14
N PHE A 227 -17.79 12.75 4.80
CA PHE A 227 -16.64 12.55 5.68
C PHE A 227 -15.78 13.82 5.63
N GLU A 228 -15.70 14.55 6.74
CA GLU A 228 -14.80 15.70 6.85
C GLU A 228 -13.41 15.27 7.33
N ASP A 229 -13.38 14.30 8.23
CA ASP A 229 -12.14 13.76 8.79
C ASP A 229 -12.36 12.31 9.24
N LEU A 230 -11.30 11.52 9.09
CA LEU A 230 -11.24 10.14 9.56
C LEU A 230 -9.79 9.85 9.94
N SER A 231 -9.53 9.82 11.24
CA SER A 231 -8.25 9.42 11.81
C SER A 231 -8.40 8.04 12.44
N ILE A 232 -7.58 7.10 12.01
CA ILE A 232 -7.55 5.73 12.50
C ILE A 232 -6.21 5.50 13.18
N CYS A 233 -6.21 4.75 14.27
CA CYS A 233 -5.03 4.41 15.03
C CYS A 233 -4.97 2.89 15.23
N ASP A 234 -3.79 2.31 15.03
CA ASP A 234 -3.49 0.94 15.44
C ASP A 234 -3.05 0.89 16.91
N TYR A 235 -2.90 -0.31 17.44
CA TYR A 235 -2.50 -0.55 18.83
C TYR A 235 -1.09 -0.04 19.13
N ALA A 236 -0.22 0.00 18.11
CA ALA A 236 1.12 0.56 18.21
C ALA A 236 1.14 2.11 18.15
N MET A 237 -0.04 2.74 18.18
CA MET A 237 -0.23 4.19 18.18
C MET A 237 0.14 4.86 16.85
N ASN A 238 0.24 4.10 15.76
CA ASN A 238 0.43 4.68 14.43
C ASN A 238 -0.91 5.14 13.89
N THR A 239 -0.95 6.37 13.41
CA THR A 239 -2.14 6.95 12.76
C THR A 239 -2.09 6.77 11.26
N TYR A 240 -3.22 6.42 10.66
CA TYR A 240 -3.40 6.29 9.21
C TYR A 240 -4.85 6.63 8.83
N HIS A 241 -5.10 6.72 7.53
CA HIS A 241 -6.41 7.04 6.98
C HIS A 241 -7.02 5.83 6.27
N ALA A 242 -8.33 5.87 6.06
CA ALA A 242 -9.07 4.98 5.19
C ALA A 242 -9.57 5.76 3.97
N ASP A 243 -9.85 5.06 2.88
CA ASP A 243 -10.65 5.67 1.81
C ASP A 243 -12.07 5.92 2.32
N THR A 244 -12.68 7.02 1.89
CA THR A 244 -14.05 7.38 2.29
C THR A 244 -14.96 7.59 1.10
N GLN A 245 -16.23 7.22 1.23
CA GLN A 245 -17.27 7.51 0.26
C GLN A 245 -18.47 8.18 0.94
N ASP A 246 -18.67 9.45 0.60
CA ASP A 246 -19.83 10.25 1.00
C ASP A 246 -21.15 9.62 0.54
N GLY A 247 -22.22 9.95 1.26
CA GLY A 247 -23.57 9.48 0.99
C GLY A 247 -24.60 10.59 1.00
N TYR A 248 -25.86 10.22 0.82
CA TYR A 248 -26.97 11.15 0.90
C TYR A 248 -28.28 10.43 1.21
N VAL A 249 -29.21 11.17 1.83
CA VAL A 249 -30.61 10.78 1.91
C VAL A 249 -31.35 11.40 0.72
N LEU A 250 -32.12 10.59 0.00
CA LEU A 250 -32.96 10.98 -1.13
C LEU A 250 -34.43 10.79 -0.78
N ILE A 251 -35.23 11.82 -1.02
CA ILE A 251 -36.67 11.76 -0.76
C ILE A 251 -37.41 11.22 -1.97
N HIS A 252 -38.22 10.18 -1.77
CA HIS A 252 -39.13 9.66 -2.78
C HIS A 252 -40.59 9.96 -2.41
N GLU A 253 -41.50 9.73 -3.36
CA GLU A 253 -42.93 9.92 -3.14
C GLU A 253 -43.45 8.98 -2.05
N SER A 254 -44.22 9.52 -1.11
CA SER A 254 -44.98 8.74 -0.15
C SER A 254 -46.02 7.91 -0.91
N LYS A 255 -46.00 6.58 -0.78
CA LYS A 255 -47.11 5.76 -1.28
C LYS A 255 -48.37 6.17 -0.51
N GLN A 256 -49.33 6.80 -1.19
CA GLN A 256 -50.65 7.01 -0.60
C GLN A 256 -51.24 5.65 -0.23
N GLN A 257 -51.46 5.41 1.06
CA GLN A 257 -52.30 4.31 1.52
C GLN A 257 -53.73 4.58 1.01
N SER A 258 -54.16 3.79 0.05
CA SER A 258 -55.56 3.67 -0.40
C SER A 258 -56.42 3.02 0.69
#